data_AF-A0A1G7CR29-F1
#
_entry.id   AF-A0A1G7CR29-F1
#
_cell.length_a   1.000
_cell.length_b   1.000
_cell.length_c   1.000
_cell.angle_alpha   90.00
_cell.angle_beta   90.00
_cell.angle_gamma   90.00
#
_symmetry.space_group_name_H-M   'P 1'
#
loop_
_entity.id
_entity.type
_entity.pdbx_description
1 polymer ?
#
loop_
_entity_poly.entity_id
_entity_poly.type
_entity_poly.pdbx_seq_one_letter_code
_entity_poly.pdbx_strand_id
1 'polypeptide(L)' 'MKMDQIRAIAQTHGIKTGRLKKADLVRAIQQAEGNRACFATGQRADCGQTGCLWWEDCD' A
#
# COMPACT_ATOMS: atom_id res chain seq x y z
N MET A 1 2.67 9.63 -2.66
CA MET A 1 1.20 9.57 -2.62
C MET A 1 0.66 10.13 -1.30
N LYS A 2 -0.36 11.00 -1.38
CA LYS A 2 -1.00 11.64 -0.21
C LYS A 2 -2.00 10.70 0.47
N MET A 3 -2.19 10.84 1.78
CA MET A 3 -3.07 9.98 2.58
C MET A 3 -4.51 9.89 2.03
N ASP A 4 -5.06 10.99 1.52
CA ASP A 4 -6.42 11.00 0.94
C ASP A 4 -6.55 10.12 -0.30
N GLN A 5 -5.52 10.07 -1.15
CA GLN A 5 -5.49 9.20 -2.33
C GLN A 5 -5.44 7.73 -1.92
N ILE A 6 -4.64 7.40 -0.89
CA ILE A 6 -4.54 6.05 -0.33
C ILE A 6 -5.90 5.59 0.21
N ARG A 7 -6.62 6.49 0.90
CA ARG A 7 -7.96 6.22 1.40
C ARG A 7 -8.97 6.01 0.27
N ALA A 8 -8.86 6.74 -0.83
CA ALA A 8 -9.72 6.54 -1.99
C ALA A 8 -9.52 5.14 -2.60
N ILE A 9 -8.26 4.72 -2.81
CA ILE A 9 -7.93 3.38 -3.31
C ILE A 9 -8.40 2.31 -2.32
N ALA A 10 -8.14 2.47 -1.02
CA ALA A 10 -8.62 1.53 -0.02
C ALA A 10 -10.15 1.34 -0.06
N GLN A 11 -10.91 2.43 -0.27
CA GLN A 11 -12.37 2.36 -0.42
C GLN A 11 -12.81 1.61 -1.68
N THR A 12 -12.11 1.73 -2.81
CA THR A 12 -12.44 0.95 -4.02
C THR A 12 -12.24 -0.55 -3.82
N HIS A 13 -11.36 -0.94 -2.89
CA HIS A 13 -11.16 -2.32 -2.47
C HIS A 13 -12.02 -2.75 -1.27
N GLY A 14 -12.95 -1.90 -0.79
CA GLY A 14 -13.80 -2.22 0.36
C GLY A 14 -13.08 -2.22 1.73
N ILE A 15 -11.89 -1.63 1.82
CA ILE A 15 -11.08 -1.59 3.03
C ILE A 15 -11.50 -0.42 3.92
N LYS A 16 -11.74 -0.68 5.21
CA LYS A 16 -12.10 0.35 6.19
C LYS A 16 -10.88 1.21 6.55
N THR A 17 -10.95 2.51 6.28
CA THR A 17 -9.79 3.41 6.38
C THR A 17 -9.62 4.16 7.71
N GLY A 18 -10.46 3.87 8.70
CA GLY A 18 -10.65 4.72 9.91
C GLY A 18 -9.37 5.15 10.64
N ARG A 19 -8.78 4.24 11.43
CA ARG A 19 -7.60 4.52 12.29
C ARG A 19 -6.28 3.95 11.77
N LEU A 20 -6.28 3.43 10.54
CA LEU A 20 -5.10 2.78 9.98
C LEU A 20 -4.04 3.83 9.59
N LYS A 21 -2.78 3.52 9.90
CA LYS A 21 -1.65 4.31 9.43
C LYS A 21 -1.47 4.10 7.93
N LYS A 22 -0.74 5.00 7.27
CA LYS A 22 -0.41 4.89 5.84
C LYS A 22 0.10 3.50 5.47
N ALA A 23 1.08 2.98 6.23
CA ALA A 23 1.66 1.67 5.95
C ALA A 23 0.65 0.52 6.08
N ASP A 24 -0.28 0.58 7.02
CA ASP A 24 -1.29 -0.46 7.22
C ASP A 24 -2.34 -0.42 6.11
N LEU A 25 -2.74 0.79 5.67
CA LEU A 25 -3.63 0.95 4.52
C LEU A 25 -3.03 0.40 3.25
N VAL A 26 -1.79 0.77 2.94
CA VAL A 26 -1.12 0.31 1.72
C VAL A 26 -0.96 -1.21 1.75
N ARG A 27 -0.56 -1.79 2.89
CA ARG A 27 -0.44 -3.25 3.04
C ARG A 27 -1.79 -3.96 2.87
N ALA A 28 -2.88 -3.39 3.38
CA ALA A 28 -4.22 -3.92 3.19
C ALA A 28 -4.64 -3.85 1.70
N ILE A 29 -4.32 -2.75 1.00
CA ILE A 29 -4.56 -2.63 -0.44
C ILE A 29 -3.77 -3.68 -1.21
N GLN A 30 -2.48 -3.83 -0.92
CA GLN A 30 -1.63 -4.85 -1.54
C GLN A 30 -2.22 -6.25 -1.37
N GLN A 31 -2.72 -6.60 -0.18
CA GLN A 31 -3.41 -7.88 0.03
C GLN A 31 -4.70 -8.01 -0.77
N ALA A 32 -5.51 -6.95 -0.83
CA ALA A 32 -6.75 -6.95 -1.61
C ALA A 32 -6.50 -7.05 -3.13
N GLU A 33 -5.35 -6.59 -3.60
CA GLU A 33 -4.87 -6.76 -4.99
C GLU A 33 -4.25 -8.15 -5.25
N GLY A 34 -4.09 -8.99 -4.22
CA GLY A 34 -3.39 -10.28 -4.31
C GLY A 34 -1.85 -10.17 -4.31
N ASN A 35 -1.32 -8.98 -4.02
CA ASN A 35 0.11 -8.71 -3.89
C ASN A 35 0.61 -9.01 -2.46
N ARG A 36 1.94 -9.11 -2.32
CA ARG A 36 2.59 -9.18 -1.01
C ARG A 36 2.44 -7.83 -0.29
N ALA A 37 2.02 -7.87 0.97
CA ALA A 37 1.99 -6.71 1.88
C ALA A 37 3.40 -6.26 2.32
N CYS A 38 4.26 -5.88 1.39
CA CYS A 38 5.66 -5.53 1.62
C CYS A 38 5.92 -4.01 1.75
N PHE A 39 4.88 -3.18 1.71
CA PHE A 39 5.08 -1.74 1.86
C PHE A 39 5.65 -1.39 3.24
N ALA A 40 6.68 -0.55 3.25
CA ALA A 40 7.39 -0.09 4.44
C ALA A 40 8.00 -1.23 5.30
N THR A 41 8.40 -2.34 4.68
CA THR A 41 9.08 -3.45 5.37
C THR A 41 10.59 -3.49 5.09
N GLY A 42 11.16 -2.45 4.47
CA GLY A 42 12.58 -2.42 4.08
C GLY A 42 12.95 -3.41 2.97
N GLN A 43 11.96 -4.02 2.31
CA GLN A 43 12.18 -5.02 1.26
C GLN A 43 12.26 -4.41 -0.14
N ARG A 44 12.37 -3.08 -0.26
CA ARG A 44 12.34 -2.39 -1.55
C ARG A 44 13.44 -2.87 -2.50
N ALA A 45 14.65 -3.11 -2.00
CA ALA A 45 15.79 -3.54 -2.79
C ALA A 45 15.57 -4.90 -3.47
N ASP A 46 14.90 -5.83 -2.77
CA ASP A 46 14.67 -7.20 -3.23
C ASP A 46 13.24 -7.43 -3.75
N CYS A 47 12.40 -6.39 -3.82
CA CYS A 47 10.99 -6.49 -4.18
C CYS A 47 10.79 -6.88 -5.65
N GLY A 48 11.61 -6.33 -6.56
CA GLY A 48 11.52 -6.57 -8.00
C GLY A 48 10.27 -6.03 -8.70
N GLN A 49 9.28 -5.47 -7.99
CA GLN A 49 8.08 -4.86 -8.58
C GLN A 49 8.35 -3.42 -9.03
N THR A 50 8.86 -3.26 -10.26
CA THR A 50 9.11 -1.96 -10.88
C THR A 50 7.85 -1.16 -11.18
N GLY A 51 6.70 -1.82 -11.34
CA GLY A 51 5.39 -1.19 -11.59
C GLY A 51 4.54 -0.96 -10.34
N CYS A 52 5.11 -1.09 -9.14
CA CYS A 52 4.36 -0.92 -7.90
C CYS A 52 3.89 0.54 -7.76
N LEU A 53 2.58 0.75 -7.62
CA LEU A 53 1.98 2.08 -7.40
C LEU A 53 2.58 2.80 -6.19
N TRP A 54 3.09 2.03 -5.23
CA TRP A 54 3.64 2.50 -3.97
C TRP A 54 5.15 2.75 -4.01
N TRP A 55 5.82 2.48 -5.14
CA TRP A 55 7.28 2.47 -5.26
C TRP A 55 7.94 3.76 -4.75
N GLU A 56 7.37 4.92 -5.08
CA GLU A 56 7.92 6.23 -4.68
C GLU A 56 7.81 6.49 -3.17
N ASP A 57 6.82 5.90 -2.50
CA ASP A 57 6.59 6.04 -1.06
C ASP A 57 7.11 4.86 -0.24
N CYS A 58 7.63 3.82 -0.90
CA CYS A 58 8.10 2.60 -0.25
C CYS A 58 9.50 2.86 0.32
N ASP A 59 9.65 2.70 1.63
CA ASP A 59 10.92 2.86 2.36
C ASP A 59 11.27 1.57 3.12
#